data_AF-A0A9P5JJQ9-F1
#
_entry.id   AF-A0A9P5JJQ9-F1
#
_cell.length_a   1.000
_cell.length_b   1.000
_cell.length_c   1.000
_cell.angle_alpha   90.00
_cell.angle_beta   90.00
_cell.angle_gamma   90.00
#
_symmetry.space_group_name_H-M   'P 1'
#
loop_
_entity.id
_entity.type
_entity.pdbx_description
1 polymer ?
#
loop_
_entity_poly.entity_id
_entity_poly.type
_entity_poly.pdbx_seq_one_letter_code
_entity_poly.pdbx_strand_id
1 'polypeptide(L)'
;FVVGFPGIPAGANRPHASVKGVVEVRVGPGPPVKAKYIKVELRKIETLPGGGPTNTFTGVVGTGSFNVWTAKDEWEVVKTDDIPFNIRIPENVPPTVHVENGGGIQYELAAEICIKTKKGLFRKEVSPLRETTAKITIDKHELHSTWPVYLKPDVRNMQKNGFDLTVERHNTCYGPGDVVNVKAILKSLTGTGTVRVYEMALRETAVYRQFPGTTGPKGASGPVVRSNFIGTNKLPVRVVIRPGLSDSIDLKCTIPSTHKTTTVVTAEHIEIVYSLAVRTILEDKTELVIDNIPIMMSNWPRCVPFFLPYTRPASSFPAP
;
A
#
# COMPACT_ATOMS: atom_id res chain seq x y z
N PHE A 1 15.62 -7.25 9.27
CA PHE A 1 15.15 -6.22 8.33
C PHE A 1 13.70 -5.79 8.53
N VAL A 2 12.68 -6.62 8.70
CA VAL A 2 11.42 -6.12 9.28
C VAL A 2 11.05 -7.05 10.42
N VAL A 3 10.80 -6.49 11.59
CA VAL A 3 10.42 -7.20 12.82
C VAL A 3 9.16 -6.53 13.37
N GLY A 4 8.24 -7.33 13.90
CA GLY A 4 6.95 -6.85 14.38
C GLY A 4 5.91 -6.80 13.25
N PHE A 5 4.87 -5.99 13.45
CA PHE A 5 3.69 -5.98 12.58
C PHE A 5 3.43 -4.55 12.08
N PRO A 6 4.05 -4.12 10.96
CA PRO A 6 3.79 -2.80 10.40
C PRO A 6 2.29 -2.52 10.24
N GLY A 7 1.88 -1.30 10.61
CA GLY A 7 0.47 -0.89 10.62
C GLY A 7 -0.33 -1.34 11.83
N ILE A 8 0.20 -2.20 12.71
CA ILE A 8 -0.44 -2.46 14.01
C ILE A 8 0.30 -1.65 15.09
N PRO A 9 -0.42 -0.86 15.91
CA PRO A 9 0.21 -0.15 17.03
C PRO A 9 0.89 -1.09 18.02
N ALA A 10 1.89 -0.60 18.74
CA ALA A 10 2.47 -1.38 19.84
C ALA A 10 1.42 -1.65 20.94
N GLY A 11 1.62 -2.72 21.70
CA GLY A 11 0.81 -3.07 22.86
C GLY A 11 1.67 -3.68 23.96
N ALA A 12 1.07 -4.02 25.10
CA ALA A 12 1.79 -4.54 26.26
C ALA A 12 2.76 -5.69 25.94
N ASN A 13 2.35 -6.60 25.03
CA ASN A 13 3.15 -7.75 24.60
C ASN A 13 3.57 -7.70 23.12
N ARG A 14 3.44 -6.55 22.45
CA ARG A 14 3.76 -6.38 21.03
C ARG A 14 4.62 -5.14 20.81
N PRO A 15 5.92 -5.29 20.52
CA PRO A 15 6.79 -4.13 20.27
C PRO A 15 6.41 -3.43 18.96
N HIS A 16 6.85 -2.17 18.82
CA HIS A 16 6.73 -1.44 17.55
C HIS A 16 7.43 -2.18 16.41
N ALA A 17 6.84 -2.07 15.22
CA ALA A 17 7.49 -2.53 14.00
C ALA A 17 8.81 -1.79 13.78
N SER A 18 9.84 -2.52 13.36
CA SER A 18 11.18 -1.96 13.19
C SER A 18 11.99 -2.67 12.11
N VAL A 19 12.92 -1.93 11.50
CA VAL A 19 13.98 -2.47 10.68
C VAL A 19 15.23 -2.67 11.53
N LYS A 20 15.54 -3.94 11.82
CA LYS A 20 16.74 -4.36 12.56
C LYS A 20 17.72 -5.09 11.67
N GLY A 21 19.01 -4.90 11.92
CA GLY A 21 20.08 -5.60 11.23
C GLY A 21 21.45 -5.20 11.75
N VAL A 22 22.47 -5.50 10.97
CA VAL A 22 23.87 -5.19 11.25
C VAL A 22 24.48 -4.52 10.02
N VAL A 23 25.26 -3.47 10.24
CA VAL A 23 26.16 -2.91 9.21
C VAL A 23 27.49 -3.64 9.33
N GLU A 24 27.80 -4.45 8.33
CA GLU A 24 29.07 -5.17 8.26
C GLU A 24 30.14 -4.28 7.64
N VAL A 25 31.12 -3.90 8.45
CA VAL A 25 32.27 -3.13 8.01
C VAL A 25 33.42 -4.11 7.79
N ARG A 26 33.95 -4.17 6.57
CA ARG A 26 35.05 -5.06 6.20
C ARG A 26 36.19 -4.23 5.62
N VAL A 27 37.34 -4.22 6.30
CA VAL A 27 38.54 -3.51 5.88
C VAL A 27 39.49 -4.51 5.20
N GLY A 28 39.83 -4.28 3.94
CA GLY A 28 40.76 -5.12 3.18
C GLY A 28 42.23 -4.87 3.56
N PRO A 29 43.19 -5.64 2.99
CA PRO A 29 44.62 -5.60 3.33
C PRO A 29 45.37 -4.33 2.87
N GLY A 30 44.65 -3.27 2.50
CA GLY A 30 45.21 -2.02 1.99
C GLY A 30 45.61 -1.03 3.09
N PRO A 31 45.99 0.21 2.70
CA PRO A 31 46.26 1.28 3.66
C PRO A 31 45.08 1.54 4.60
N PRO A 32 45.33 1.95 5.86
CA PRO A 32 44.26 2.22 6.82
C PRO A 32 43.23 3.21 6.29
N VAL A 33 41.96 2.82 6.34
CA VAL A 33 40.83 3.68 5.96
C VAL A 33 40.44 4.52 7.17
N LYS A 34 40.45 5.85 7.03
CA LYS A 34 39.91 6.76 8.05
C LYS A 34 38.51 7.19 7.66
N ALA A 35 37.57 7.20 8.59
CA ALA A 35 36.22 7.71 8.36
C ALA A 35 35.77 8.64 9.49
N LYS A 36 34.78 9.47 9.18
CA LYS A 36 34.16 10.40 10.13
C LYS A 36 32.94 9.78 10.80
N TYR A 37 32.11 9.09 10.02
CA TYR A 37 30.92 8.39 10.51
C TYR A 37 30.53 7.23 9.59
N ILE A 38 29.73 6.33 10.14
CA ILE A 38 28.93 5.35 9.43
C ILE A 38 27.47 5.63 9.81
N LYS A 39 26.63 5.82 8.80
CA LYS A 39 25.25 6.28 8.93
C LYS A 39 24.31 5.26 8.30
N VAL A 40 23.15 5.06 8.92
CA VAL A 40 22.09 4.22 8.37
C VAL A 40 20.82 5.04 8.22
N GLU A 41 20.09 4.79 7.15
CA GLU A 41 18.85 5.48 6.80
C GLU A 41 17.85 4.52 6.16
N LEU A 42 16.58 4.61 6.54
CA LEU A 42 15.49 3.97 5.82
C LEU A 42 14.81 4.99 4.92
N ARG A 43 14.83 4.75 3.61
CA ARG A 43 14.24 5.61 2.57
C ARG A 43 12.91 5.04 2.11
N LYS A 44 11.92 5.90 1.96
CA LYS A 44 10.68 5.68 1.21
C LYS A 44 10.88 6.26 -0.18
N ILE A 45 10.60 5.49 -1.21
CA ILE A 45 10.72 5.90 -2.61
C ILE A 45 9.34 5.72 -3.25
N GLU A 46 8.71 6.84 -3.63
CA GLU A 46 7.45 6.86 -4.38
C GLU A 46 7.75 7.19 -5.84
N THR A 47 7.46 6.27 -6.74
CA THR A 47 7.67 6.45 -8.18
C THR A 47 6.32 6.51 -8.89
N LEU A 48 6.03 7.60 -9.59
CA LEU A 48 4.82 7.71 -10.40
C LEU A 48 4.96 6.89 -11.69
N PRO A 49 3.85 6.43 -12.31
CA PRO A 49 3.89 5.68 -13.56
C PRO A 49 4.62 6.45 -14.68
N GLY A 50 5.46 5.75 -15.42
CA GLY A 50 6.36 6.35 -16.42
C GLY A 50 7.80 6.48 -15.92
N GLY A 51 8.00 6.45 -14.60
CA GLY A 51 9.32 6.34 -13.97
C GLY A 51 10.24 7.53 -14.24
N GLY A 52 11.52 7.32 -13.94
CA GLY A 52 12.57 8.32 -14.11
C GLY A 52 12.72 9.28 -12.91
N PRO A 53 13.81 10.07 -12.87
CA PRO A 53 14.14 10.92 -11.72
C PRO A 53 13.09 11.98 -11.40
N THR A 54 12.42 12.53 -12.42
CA THR A 54 11.38 13.58 -12.25
C THR A 54 10.07 13.05 -11.68
N ASN A 55 9.86 11.74 -11.73
CA ASN A 55 8.68 11.06 -11.20
C ASN A 55 9.00 10.23 -9.96
N THR A 56 10.20 10.38 -9.39
CA THR A 56 10.66 9.59 -8.24
C THR A 56 10.89 10.52 -7.05
N PHE A 57 10.21 10.23 -5.95
CA PHE A 57 10.24 11.03 -4.73
C PHE A 57 10.82 10.19 -3.60
N THR A 58 11.93 10.66 -3.03
CA THR A 58 12.60 9.98 -1.93
C THR A 58 12.41 10.76 -0.65
N GLY A 59 11.88 10.11 0.38
CA GLY A 59 11.74 10.65 1.73
C GLY A 59 12.41 9.73 2.75
N VAL A 60 12.75 10.28 3.92
CA VAL A 60 13.32 9.49 5.03
C VAL A 60 12.20 9.01 5.94
N VAL A 61 12.28 7.76 6.38
CA VAL A 61 11.30 7.12 7.26
C VAL A 61 11.75 7.22 8.73
N GLY A 62 10.81 7.53 9.63
CA GLY A 62 11.05 7.48 11.07
C GLY A 62 11.82 8.69 11.60
N THR A 63 12.76 8.45 12.50
CA THR A 63 13.53 9.50 13.20
C THR A 63 14.61 10.16 12.34
N GLY A 64 14.67 9.86 11.04
CA GLY A 64 15.72 10.33 10.14
C GLY A 64 16.90 9.36 10.05
N SER A 65 17.97 9.83 9.40
CA SER A 65 19.25 9.11 9.39
C SER A 65 19.99 9.30 10.71
N PHE A 66 20.73 8.28 11.13
CA PHE A 66 21.54 8.34 12.34
C PHE A 66 22.86 7.61 12.15
N ASN A 67 23.86 8.08 12.89
CA ASN A 67 25.18 7.46 12.87
C ASN A 67 25.16 6.23 13.77
N VAL A 68 25.47 5.06 13.21
CA VAL A 68 25.70 3.83 13.97
C VAL A 68 27.11 3.81 14.55
N TRP A 69 28.03 4.57 13.96
CA TRP A 69 29.37 4.79 14.46
C TRP A 69 29.83 6.20 14.07
N THR A 70 30.55 6.86 14.96
CA THR A 70 31.16 8.17 14.73
C THR A 70 32.57 8.14 15.30
N ALA A 71 33.51 8.73 14.58
CA ALA A 71 34.89 8.88 15.04
C ALA A 71 34.94 9.67 16.36
N LYS A 72 35.83 9.30 17.28
CA LYS A 72 36.05 10.05 18.53
C LYS A 72 36.64 11.43 18.28
N ASP A 73 37.58 11.49 17.33
CA ASP A 73 38.14 12.73 16.78
C ASP A 73 37.47 13.04 15.43
N GLU A 74 37.99 14.02 14.68
CA GLU A 74 37.46 14.35 13.35
C GLU A 74 37.50 13.16 12.36
N TRP A 75 38.53 12.30 12.48
CA TRP A 75 38.77 11.16 11.60
C TRP A 75 39.40 10.01 12.37
N GLU A 76 38.78 8.84 12.37
CA GLU A 76 39.28 7.65 13.06
C GLU A 76 39.51 6.49 12.07
N VAL A 77 40.53 5.66 12.35
CA VAL A 77 40.79 4.46 11.55
C VAL A 77 39.65 3.47 11.76
N VAL A 78 38.95 3.15 10.69
CA VAL A 78 37.85 2.19 10.69
C VAL A 78 38.41 0.79 10.88
N LYS A 79 37.81 0.04 11.79
CA LYS A 79 38.13 -1.37 12.01
C LYS A 79 37.06 -2.23 11.37
N THR A 80 37.41 -3.48 11.08
CA THR A 80 36.40 -4.50 10.77
C THR A 80 35.52 -4.69 12.00
N ASP A 81 34.21 -4.50 11.81
CA ASP A 81 33.25 -4.53 12.89
C ASP A 81 31.84 -4.83 12.36
N ASP A 82 30.97 -5.27 13.25
CA ASP A 82 29.56 -5.60 13.00
C ASP A 82 28.70 -4.71 13.88
N ILE A 83 28.16 -3.64 13.30
CA ILE A 83 27.50 -2.59 14.08
C ILE A 83 25.97 -2.77 13.98
N PRO A 84 25.28 -3.16 15.07
CA PRO A 84 23.84 -3.37 15.04
C PRO A 84 23.07 -2.05 14.91
N PHE A 85 21.91 -2.10 14.25
CA PHE A 85 21.00 -0.95 14.13
C PHE A 85 19.54 -1.36 14.34
N ASN A 86 18.72 -0.37 14.69
CA ASN A 86 17.28 -0.55 14.88
C ASN A 86 16.53 0.74 14.50
N ILE A 87 15.77 0.69 13.41
CA ILE A 87 14.96 1.82 12.90
C ILE A 87 13.49 1.53 13.16
N ARG A 88 12.80 2.40 13.88
CA ARG A 88 11.34 2.25 14.06
C ARG A 88 10.62 2.54 12.74
N ILE A 89 9.64 1.71 12.40
CA ILE A 89 8.71 1.94 11.30
C ILE A 89 7.49 2.67 11.87
N PRO A 90 7.21 3.93 11.49
CA PRO A 90 6.00 4.64 11.88
C PRO A 90 4.74 3.93 11.39
N GLU A 91 3.63 4.08 12.11
CA GLU A 91 2.37 3.41 11.75
C GLU A 91 1.75 3.95 10.47
N ASN A 92 1.94 5.24 10.16
CA ASN A 92 1.39 5.89 8.99
C ASN A 92 2.16 5.62 7.69
N VAL A 93 3.27 4.86 7.71
CA VAL A 93 3.97 4.55 6.46
C VAL A 93 3.06 3.72 5.55
N PRO A 94 2.98 4.06 4.25
CA PRO A 94 2.20 3.28 3.30
C PRO A 94 2.82 1.89 3.10
N PRO A 95 2.03 0.88 2.70
CA PRO A 95 2.60 -0.42 2.33
C PRO A 95 3.47 -0.30 1.08
N THR A 96 4.39 -1.25 0.90
CA THR A 96 5.05 -1.45 -0.39
C THR A 96 4.00 -1.85 -1.42
N VAL A 97 3.94 -1.11 -2.53
CA VAL A 97 2.98 -1.36 -3.60
C VAL A 97 3.67 -1.22 -4.95
N HIS A 98 3.28 -2.08 -5.89
CA HIS A 98 3.70 -1.98 -7.28
C HIS A 98 2.49 -1.59 -8.12
N VAL A 99 2.63 -0.55 -8.93
CA VAL A 99 1.63 -0.15 -9.93
C VAL A 99 2.22 -0.28 -11.33
N GLU A 100 1.39 -0.10 -12.35
CA GLU A 100 1.79 -0.23 -13.75
C GLU A 100 2.92 0.73 -14.14
N ASN A 101 3.65 0.37 -15.21
CA ASN A 101 4.73 1.19 -15.80
C ASN A 101 5.84 1.58 -14.80
N GLY A 102 6.20 0.65 -13.92
CA GLY A 102 7.32 0.81 -12.97
C GLY A 102 7.03 1.75 -11.81
N GLY A 103 5.80 2.23 -11.65
CA GLY A 103 5.42 3.04 -10.50
C GLY A 103 5.21 2.20 -9.24
N GLY A 104 5.17 2.87 -8.09
CA GLY A 104 4.86 2.24 -6.82
C GLY A 104 5.50 2.92 -5.63
N ILE A 105 5.44 2.24 -4.49
CA ILE A 105 6.07 2.65 -3.23
C ILE A 105 7.03 1.56 -2.83
N GLN A 106 8.30 1.90 -2.68
CA GLN A 106 9.37 1.00 -2.30
C GLN A 106 10.13 1.56 -1.10
N TYR A 107 10.82 0.69 -0.37
CA TYR A 107 11.70 1.08 0.72
C TYR A 107 13.10 0.56 0.50
N GLU A 108 14.08 1.37 0.85
CA GLU A 108 15.50 1.02 0.79
C GLU A 108 16.17 1.35 2.12
N LEU A 109 16.90 0.40 2.67
CA LEU A 109 17.86 0.66 3.72
C LEU A 109 19.18 1.07 3.08
N ALA A 110 19.66 2.27 3.36
CA ALA A 110 20.95 2.77 2.93
C ALA A 110 21.93 2.80 4.10
N ALA A 111 23.14 2.28 3.87
CA ALA A 111 24.27 2.44 4.78
C ALA A 111 25.36 3.22 4.06
N GLU A 112 25.84 4.29 4.69
CA GLU A 112 26.78 5.25 4.13
C GLU A 112 27.98 5.42 5.07
N ILE A 113 29.19 5.44 4.51
CA ILE A 113 30.42 5.76 5.23
C ILE A 113 31.09 6.99 4.62
N CYS A 114 31.45 7.94 5.47
CA CYS A 114 32.17 9.15 5.07
C CYS A 114 33.68 8.97 5.28
N ILE A 115 34.42 8.78 4.19
CA ILE A 115 35.85 8.39 4.22
C ILE A 115 36.74 9.62 4.01
N LYS A 116 37.89 9.65 4.68
CA LYS A 116 38.93 10.66 4.48
C LYS A 116 39.70 10.38 3.19
N THR A 117 39.81 11.36 2.29
CA THR A 117 40.74 11.29 1.16
C THR A 117 42.11 11.87 1.51
N LYS A 118 43.14 11.42 0.79
CA LYS A 118 44.45 12.05 0.84
C LYS A 118 44.38 13.39 0.10
N LYS A 119 44.84 14.46 0.77
CA LYS A 119 45.03 15.80 0.22
C LYS A 119 46.08 15.74 -0.89
N GLY A 120 45.68 15.89 -2.15
CA GLY A 120 46.62 16.15 -3.24
C GLY A 120 47.04 17.62 -3.22
N LEU A 121 48.31 17.94 -3.54
CA LEU A 121 48.88 19.30 -3.42
C LEU A 121 48.10 20.40 -4.19
N PHE A 122 47.20 20.04 -5.11
CA PHE A 122 46.42 20.99 -5.92
C PHE A 122 44.92 20.65 -6.04
N ARG A 123 44.37 19.77 -5.18
CA ARG A 123 42.95 19.37 -5.26
C ARG A 123 42.18 19.72 -3.99
N LYS A 124 40.99 20.32 -4.18
CA LYS A 124 40.01 20.58 -3.13
C LYS A 124 39.69 19.27 -2.40
N GLU A 125 39.65 19.33 -1.08
CA GLU A 125 39.33 18.17 -0.23
C GLU A 125 37.88 17.75 -0.47
N VAL A 126 37.69 16.51 -0.93
CA VAL A 126 36.38 15.90 -1.11
C VAL A 126 36.38 14.65 -0.25
N SER A 127 35.50 14.57 0.74
CA SER A 127 35.30 13.37 1.55
C SER A 127 34.30 12.45 0.82
N PRO A 128 34.75 11.40 0.11
CA PRO A 128 33.86 10.55 -0.64
C PRO A 128 32.93 9.81 0.32
N LEU A 129 31.65 9.82 -0.04
CA LEU A 129 30.64 8.97 0.55
C LEU A 129 30.65 7.65 -0.21
N ARG A 130 30.75 6.54 0.51
CA ARG A 130 30.51 5.21 -0.06
C ARG A 130 29.22 4.68 0.53
N GLU A 131 28.31 4.28 -0.35
CA GLU A 131 26.96 3.85 0.00
C GLU A 131 26.70 2.42 -0.47
N THR A 132 25.90 1.69 0.29
CA THR A 132 25.27 0.44 -0.12
C THR A 132 23.80 0.45 0.28
N THR A 133 22.95 -0.22 -0.52
CA THR A 133 21.51 -0.25 -0.28
C THR A 133 20.94 -1.67 -0.30
N ALA A 134 19.87 -1.88 0.46
CA ALA A 134 19.11 -3.12 0.51
C ALA A 134 17.61 -2.82 0.45
N LYS A 135 16.87 -3.54 -0.40
CA LYS A 135 15.42 -3.38 -0.54
C LYS A 135 14.68 -3.91 0.69
N ILE A 136 13.69 -3.15 1.14
CA ILE A 136 12.81 -3.49 2.27
C ILE A 136 11.37 -3.55 1.76
N THR A 137 10.67 -4.63 2.09
CA THR A 137 9.23 -4.76 1.85
C THR A 137 8.50 -4.49 3.15
N ILE A 138 7.57 -3.53 3.13
CA ILE A 138 6.70 -3.21 4.26
C ILE A 138 5.28 -3.59 3.88
N ASP A 139 4.82 -4.73 4.40
CA ASP A 139 3.42 -5.13 4.30
C ASP A 139 2.66 -4.74 5.56
N LYS A 140 1.52 -4.08 5.38
CA LYS A 140 0.71 -3.57 6.49
C LYS A 140 -0.19 -4.69 7.00
N HIS A 141 0.06 -5.14 8.23
CA HIS A 141 -0.67 -6.24 8.83
C HIS A 141 -2.09 -5.85 9.29
N GLU A 142 -2.39 -4.56 9.41
CA GLU A 142 -3.79 -4.16 9.61
C GLU A 142 -4.67 -4.44 8.38
N LEU A 143 -4.08 -4.63 7.19
CA LEU A 143 -4.81 -4.87 5.93
C LEU A 143 -5.16 -6.34 5.70
N HIS A 144 -5.00 -7.24 6.67
CA HIS A 144 -5.42 -8.64 6.53
C HIS A 144 -6.95 -8.73 6.45
N SER A 145 -7.49 -9.27 5.35
CA SER A 145 -8.96 -9.29 5.11
C SER A 145 -9.75 -10.12 6.12
N THR A 146 -9.08 -11.03 6.84
CA THR A 146 -9.67 -11.89 7.88
C THR A 146 -9.77 -11.22 9.24
N TRP A 147 -9.31 -9.97 9.39
CA TRP A 147 -9.38 -9.28 10.68
C TRP A 147 -10.83 -9.06 11.13
N PRO A 148 -11.15 -9.29 12.42
CA PRO A 148 -12.49 -9.08 12.95
C PRO A 148 -13.02 -7.66 12.75
N VAL A 149 -12.15 -6.65 12.71
CA VAL A 149 -12.54 -5.25 12.47
C VAL A 149 -13.22 -5.05 11.11
N TYR A 150 -12.96 -5.93 10.14
CA TYR A 150 -13.54 -5.92 8.81
C TYR A 150 -14.79 -6.77 8.67
N LEU A 151 -15.14 -7.57 9.69
CA LEU A 151 -16.39 -8.34 9.76
C LEU A 151 -17.52 -7.48 10.34
N LYS A 152 -17.72 -6.29 9.76
CA LYS A 152 -18.75 -5.35 10.17
C LYS A 152 -19.83 -5.29 9.09
N PRO A 153 -21.06 -5.70 9.41
CA PRO A 153 -22.19 -5.47 8.53
C PRO A 153 -22.33 -3.98 8.19
N ASP A 154 -22.53 -3.69 6.91
CA ASP A 154 -22.73 -2.34 6.38
C ASP A 154 -24.00 -2.36 5.54
N VAL A 155 -24.94 -1.49 5.90
CA VAL A 155 -26.26 -1.36 5.26
C VAL A 155 -26.42 0.07 4.80
N ARG A 156 -26.69 0.26 3.52
CA ARG A 156 -26.91 1.57 2.91
C ARG A 156 -28.23 1.56 2.17
N ASN A 157 -28.92 2.70 2.14
CA ASN A 157 -30.16 2.86 1.40
C ASN A 157 -30.17 4.12 0.54
N MET A 158 -31.05 4.12 -0.46
CA MET A 158 -31.27 5.21 -1.41
C MET A 158 -32.71 5.14 -1.88
N GLN A 159 -33.43 6.25 -1.78
CA GLN A 159 -34.80 6.36 -2.26
C GLN A 159 -34.87 7.23 -3.51
N LYS A 160 -35.59 6.75 -4.53
CA LYS A 160 -35.82 7.48 -5.77
C LYS A 160 -37.08 6.98 -6.47
N ASN A 161 -37.89 7.89 -6.98
CA ASN A 161 -39.09 7.59 -7.77
C ASN A 161 -40.08 6.62 -7.09
N GLY A 162 -40.23 6.70 -5.76
CA GLY A 162 -41.13 5.83 -5.00
C GLY A 162 -40.59 4.42 -4.74
N PHE A 163 -39.31 4.17 -5.04
CA PHE A 163 -38.58 2.95 -4.70
C PHE A 163 -37.48 3.23 -3.68
N ASP A 164 -37.14 2.23 -2.89
CA ASP A 164 -36.08 2.22 -1.90
C ASP A 164 -35.12 1.06 -2.21
N LEU A 165 -33.91 1.37 -2.62
CA LEU A 165 -32.83 0.41 -2.82
C LEU A 165 -32.01 0.33 -1.53
N THR A 166 -31.96 -0.84 -0.92
CA THR A 166 -31.09 -1.16 0.22
C THR A 166 -30.00 -2.12 -0.23
N VAL A 167 -28.77 -1.89 0.23
CA VAL A 167 -27.58 -2.67 -0.08
C VAL A 167 -26.92 -3.10 1.22
N GLU A 168 -26.76 -4.41 1.40
CA GLU A 168 -26.21 -5.02 2.61
C GLU A 168 -24.95 -5.85 2.28
N ARG A 169 -23.90 -5.70 3.09
CA ARG A 169 -22.68 -6.52 3.01
C ARG A 169 -22.17 -6.86 4.41
N HIS A 170 -21.43 -7.95 4.53
CA HIS A 170 -20.86 -8.41 5.82
C HIS A 170 -19.38 -8.06 6.01
N ASN A 171 -18.65 -7.83 4.92
CA ASN A 171 -17.22 -7.62 4.93
C ASN A 171 -16.87 -6.30 4.24
N THR A 172 -15.88 -5.59 4.80
CA THR A 172 -15.39 -4.31 4.26
C THR A 172 -13.95 -4.39 3.74
N CYS A 173 -13.25 -5.50 3.98
CA CYS A 173 -11.91 -5.76 3.45
C CYS A 173 -11.86 -7.09 2.70
N TYR A 174 -11.15 -7.10 1.58
CA TYR A 174 -10.98 -8.26 0.70
C TYR A 174 -9.57 -8.31 0.14
N GLY A 175 -9.05 -9.50 -0.13
CA GLY A 175 -7.77 -9.73 -0.77
C GLY A 175 -7.89 -10.52 -2.09
N PRO A 176 -6.76 -10.87 -2.72
CA PRO A 176 -6.74 -11.59 -3.98
C PRO A 176 -7.41 -12.97 -3.85
N GLY A 177 -8.33 -13.29 -4.76
CA GLY A 177 -9.13 -14.52 -4.73
C GLY A 177 -10.37 -14.47 -3.84
N ASP A 178 -10.59 -13.39 -3.08
CA ASP A 178 -11.82 -13.24 -2.30
C ASP A 178 -13.04 -12.98 -3.20
N VAL A 179 -14.22 -13.37 -2.69
CA VAL A 179 -15.50 -13.08 -3.31
C VAL A 179 -16.16 -11.95 -2.54
N VAL A 180 -16.44 -10.84 -3.22
CA VAL A 180 -17.28 -9.76 -2.72
C VAL A 180 -18.73 -10.20 -2.91
N ASN A 181 -19.49 -10.28 -1.83
CA ASN A 181 -20.90 -10.66 -1.84
C ASN A 181 -21.74 -9.55 -1.21
N VAL A 182 -22.79 -9.13 -1.90
CA VAL A 182 -23.68 -8.05 -1.50
C VAL A 182 -25.12 -8.43 -1.80
N LYS A 183 -26.01 -8.17 -0.85
CA LYS A 183 -27.45 -8.32 -1.02
C LYS A 183 -28.06 -6.99 -1.42
N ALA A 184 -28.72 -6.94 -2.56
CA ALA A 184 -29.47 -5.79 -3.02
C ALA A 184 -30.97 -6.06 -2.83
N ILE A 185 -31.66 -5.16 -2.15
CA ILE A 185 -33.09 -5.25 -1.84
C ILE A 185 -33.76 -4.01 -2.43
N LEU A 186 -34.64 -4.20 -3.41
CA LEU A 186 -35.47 -3.13 -3.95
C LEU A 186 -36.88 -3.24 -3.38
N LYS A 187 -37.30 -2.25 -2.61
CA LYS A 187 -38.66 -2.14 -2.08
C LYS A 187 -39.41 -1.04 -2.81
N SER A 188 -40.64 -1.31 -3.23
CA SER A 188 -41.54 -0.23 -3.65
C SER A 188 -42.29 0.34 -2.46
N LEU A 189 -42.19 1.66 -2.31
CA LEU A 189 -42.98 2.44 -1.36
C LEU A 189 -44.31 2.84 -2.01
N THR A 190 -44.20 3.54 -3.15
CA THR A 190 -45.34 4.03 -3.94
C THR A 190 -45.17 3.74 -5.44
N GLY A 191 -43.98 3.34 -5.88
CA GLY A 191 -43.67 3.07 -7.28
C GLY A 191 -44.30 1.77 -7.81
N THR A 192 -44.50 1.70 -9.11
CA THR A 192 -44.80 0.42 -9.79
C THR A 192 -43.88 0.30 -10.98
N GLY A 193 -43.26 -0.86 -11.18
CA GLY A 193 -42.35 -1.04 -12.31
C GLY A 193 -41.83 -2.47 -12.43
N THR A 194 -41.19 -2.74 -13.55
CA THR A 194 -40.49 -4.01 -13.79
C THR A 194 -39.00 -3.80 -13.62
N VAL A 195 -38.38 -4.51 -12.69
CA VAL A 195 -36.91 -4.57 -12.57
C VAL A 195 -36.35 -5.36 -13.74
N ARG A 196 -35.35 -4.80 -14.42
CA ARG A 196 -34.70 -5.41 -15.60
C ARG A 196 -33.28 -5.87 -15.31
N VAL A 197 -32.56 -5.19 -14.45
CA VAL A 197 -31.15 -5.50 -14.17
C VAL A 197 -30.82 -5.14 -12.73
N TYR A 198 -30.10 -6.03 -12.04
CA TYR A 198 -29.24 -5.65 -10.92
C TYR A 198 -27.79 -5.72 -11.37
N GLU A 199 -26.98 -4.78 -10.91
CA GLU A 199 -25.56 -4.78 -11.23
C GLU A 199 -24.72 -4.30 -10.07
N MET A 200 -23.55 -4.93 -9.93
CA MET A 200 -22.50 -4.57 -9.01
C MET A 200 -21.20 -4.34 -9.79
N ALA A 201 -20.47 -3.30 -9.42
CA ALA A 201 -19.15 -3.01 -9.97
C ALA A 201 -18.18 -2.60 -8.88
N LEU A 202 -17.04 -3.30 -8.81
CA LEU A 202 -15.90 -2.99 -7.96
C LEU A 202 -14.88 -2.19 -8.78
N ARG A 203 -14.57 -0.98 -8.34
CA ARG A 203 -13.65 -0.05 -8.99
C ARG A 203 -12.42 0.18 -8.12
N GLU A 204 -11.25 0.15 -8.74
CA GLU A 204 -10.03 0.74 -8.23
C GLU A 204 -9.83 2.13 -8.83
N THR A 205 -9.48 3.09 -7.99
CA THR A 205 -9.11 4.43 -8.41
C THR A 205 -7.73 4.76 -7.85
N ALA A 206 -6.77 5.02 -8.74
CA ALA A 206 -5.43 5.46 -8.41
C ALA A 206 -5.28 6.95 -8.75
N VAL A 207 -4.82 7.74 -7.78
CA VAL A 207 -4.55 9.17 -7.91
C VAL A 207 -3.05 9.39 -7.76
N TYR A 208 -2.44 9.98 -8.79
CA TYR A 208 -1.02 10.30 -8.84
C TYR A 208 -0.84 11.81 -8.76
N ARG A 209 -0.22 12.30 -7.68
CA ARG A 209 -0.01 13.74 -7.45
C ARG A 209 1.42 14.10 -7.84
N GLN A 210 1.56 14.98 -8.82
CA GLN A 210 2.84 15.58 -9.20
C GLN A 210 3.08 16.88 -8.42
N PHE A 211 4.32 17.38 -8.39
CA PHE A 211 4.61 18.69 -7.78
C PHE A 211 3.87 19.82 -8.52
N PRO A 212 3.49 20.90 -7.83
CA PRO A 212 3.09 22.14 -8.48
C PRO A 212 4.23 22.62 -9.40
N GLY A 213 3.96 22.71 -10.72
CA GLY A 213 4.92 23.20 -11.71
C GLY A 213 5.53 22.14 -12.64
N THR A 214 5.33 20.84 -12.38
CA THR A 214 5.66 19.78 -13.36
C THR A 214 4.47 19.57 -14.29
N THR A 215 4.69 19.70 -15.60
CA THR A 215 3.68 19.43 -16.63
C THR A 215 3.61 17.93 -16.90
N GLY A 216 2.43 17.32 -16.70
CA GLY A 216 2.20 15.94 -17.08
C GLY A 216 2.28 15.75 -18.61
N PRO A 217 2.25 14.49 -19.09
CA PRO A 217 2.06 14.23 -20.52
C PRO A 217 0.74 14.91 -20.94
N LYS A 218 0.82 15.83 -21.91
CA LYS A 218 -0.25 16.75 -22.37
C LYS A 218 -0.42 18.08 -21.60
N GLY A 219 0.54 18.52 -20.78
CA GLY A 219 0.53 19.86 -20.20
C GLY A 219 -0.49 20.07 -19.07
N ALA A 220 -1.09 18.99 -18.55
CA ALA A 220 -1.96 19.06 -17.39
C ALA A 220 -1.14 19.23 -16.11
N SER A 221 -1.46 20.26 -15.32
CA SER A 221 -0.79 20.66 -14.07
C SER A 221 -1.53 20.17 -12.82
N GLY A 222 -2.13 18.98 -12.87
CA GLY A 222 -2.96 18.45 -11.78
C GLY A 222 -2.82 16.95 -11.57
N PRO A 223 -3.43 16.40 -10.51
CA PRO A 223 -3.38 14.96 -10.22
C PRO A 223 -3.88 14.13 -11.39
N VAL A 224 -3.15 13.09 -11.75
CA VAL A 224 -3.57 12.12 -12.77
C VAL A 224 -4.39 11.04 -12.08
N VAL A 225 -5.66 10.94 -12.45
CA VAL A 225 -6.60 9.93 -11.92
C VAL A 225 -6.77 8.82 -12.94
N ARG A 226 -6.56 7.57 -12.52
CA ARG A 226 -6.87 6.36 -13.30
C ARG A 226 -7.91 5.55 -12.56
N SER A 227 -8.84 4.95 -13.29
CA SER A 227 -9.86 4.10 -12.69
C SER A 227 -10.09 2.86 -13.54
N ASN A 228 -10.09 1.70 -12.89
CA ASN A 228 -10.25 0.40 -13.51
C ASN A 228 -11.34 -0.40 -12.78
N PHE A 229 -12.11 -1.20 -13.53
CA PHE A 229 -13.03 -2.16 -12.93
C PHE A 229 -12.27 -3.45 -12.64
N ILE A 230 -12.34 -3.92 -11.40
CA ILE A 230 -11.69 -5.16 -10.96
C ILE A 230 -12.64 -6.35 -11.06
N GLY A 231 -13.92 -6.10 -10.80
CA GLY A 231 -14.95 -7.11 -10.86
C GLY A 231 -16.30 -6.46 -11.13
N THR A 232 -17.08 -7.09 -12.00
CA THR A 232 -18.45 -6.67 -12.28
C THR A 232 -19.36 -7.89 -12.25
N ASN A 233 -20.61 -7.67 -11.89
CA ASN A 233 -21.66 -8.68 -11.96
C ASN A 233 -22.93 -7.98 -12.43
N LYS A 234 -23.44 -8.37 -13.59
CA LYS A 234 -24.65 -7.82 -14.17
C LYS A 234 -25.65 -8.94 -14.36
N LEU A 235 -26.76 -8.86 -13.64
CA LEU A 235 -27.79 -9.89 -13.62
C LEU A 235 -29.08 -9.34 -14.24
N PRO A 236 -29.42 -9.73 -15.47
CA PRO A 236 -30.71 -9.41 -16.05
C PRO A 236 -31.81 -10.20 -15.34
N VAL A 237 -32.89 -9.51 -14.99
CA VAL A 237 -34.08 -10.06 -14.32
C VAL A 237 -35.34 -9.50 -14.98
N ARG A 238 -36.50 -10.03 -14.63
CA ARG A 238 -37.80 -9.46 -15.00
C ARG A 238 -38.79 -9.63 -13.86
N VAL A 239 -38.75 -8.70 -12.90
CA VAL A 239 -39.58 -8.77 -11.69
C VAL A 239 -40.51 -7.57 -11.65
N VAL A 240 -41.81 -7.81 -11.63
CA VAL A 240 -42.81 -6.74 -11.47
C VAL A 240 -42.98 -6.45 -9.98
N ILE A 241 -42.64 -5.23 -9.58
CA ILE A 241 -42.79 -4.73 -8.21
C ILE A 241 -43.95 -3.74 -8.17
N ARG A 242 -44.86 -3.95 -7.22
CA ARG A 242 -46.00 -3.08 -6.91
C ARG A 242 -45.80 -2.43 -5.53
N PRO A 243 -46.54 -1.37 -5.18
CA PRO A 243 -46.44 -0.71 -3.88
C PRO A 243 -46.54 -1.71 -2.73
N GLY A 244 -45.61 -1.63 -1.79
CA GLY A 244 -45.49 -2.53 -0.64
C GLY A 244 -44.71 -3.81 -0.88
N LEU A 245 -44.41 -4.18 -2.14
CA LEU A 245 -43.61 -5.37 -2.45
C LEU A 245 -42.11 -5.06 -2.46
N SER A 246 -41.31 -6.09 -2.20
CA SER A 246 -39.85 -6.04 -2.31
C SER A 246 -39.31 -7.22 -3.09
N ASP A 247 -38.24 -6.97 -3.83
CA ASP A 247 -37.42 -7.97 -4.49
C ASP A 247 -36.00 -7.94 -3.90
N SER A 248 -35.33 -9.08 -3.86
CA SER A 248 -34.00 -9.20 -3.25
C SER A 248 -33.13 -10.16 -4.06
N ILE A 249 -31.87 -9.76 -4.26
CA ILE A 249 -30.90 -10.59 -4.97
C ILE A 249 -29.50 -10.51 -4.34
N ASP A 250 -28.75 -11.60 -4.42
CA ASP A 250 -27.34 -11.64 -4.07
C ASP A 250 -26.48 -11.39 -5.32
N LEU A 251 -25.62 -10.38 -5.26
CA LEU A 251 -24.65 -10.03 -6.29
C LEU A 251 -23.25 -10.43 -5.82
N LYS A 252 -22.49 -11.06 -6.71
CA LYS A 252 -21.15 -11.59 -6.39
C LYS A 252 -20.13 -11.25 -7.46
N CYS A 253 -18.93 -10.82 -7.06
CA CYS A 253 -17.78 -10.72 -7.96
C CYS A 253 -16.52 -11.25 -7.25
N THR A 254 -15.66 -11.90 -8.00
CA THR A 254 -14.40 -12.46 -7.49
C THR A 254 -13.27 -11.50 -7.80
N ILE A 255 -12.43 -11.21 -6.79
CA ILE A 255 -11.19 -10.45 -6.98
C ILE A 255 -10.18 -11.36 -7.67
N PRO A 256 -9.57 -10.94 -8.80
CA PRO A 256 -8.56 -11.73 -9.47
C PRO A 256 -7.45 -12.16 -8.51
N SER A 257 -7.04 -13.43 -8.56
CA SER A 257 -5.94 -13.95 -7.73
C SER A 257 -4.59 -13.30 -8.07
N THR A 258 -4.47 -12.71 -9.26
CA THR A 258 -3.31 -11.95 -9.74
C THR A 258 -3.33 -10.48 -9.32
N HIS A 259 -4.38 -10.01 -8.64
CA HIS A 259 -4.46 -8.65 -8.12
C HIS A 259 -3.40 -8.44 -7.04
N LYS A 260 -2.61 -7.37 -7.14
CA LYS A 260 -1.48 -7.12 -6.22
C LYS A 260 -1.54 -5.76 -5.53
N THR A 261 -2.42 -4.89 -6.00
CA THR A 261 -2.52 -3.53 -5.50
C THR A 261 -3.38 -3.51 -4.25
N THR A 262 -2.91 -2.84 -3.20
CA THR A 262 -3.62 -2.69 -1.93
C THR A 262 -4.11 -1.26 -1.77
N THR A 263 -5.04 -1.02 -0.84
CA THR A 263 -5.47 0.33 -0.49
C THR A 263 -4.29 1.14 0.07
N VAL A 264 -4.06 2.32 -0.49
CA VAL A 264 -3.02 3.26 -0.05
C VAL A 264 -3.64 4.63 0.12
N VAL A 265 -3.65 5.15 1.35
CA VAL A 265 -4.22 6.49 1.67
C VAL A 265 -3.25 7.39 2.44
N THR A 266 -2.06 6.87 2.78
CA THR A 266 -1.09 7.58 3.63
C THR A 266 0.19 8.00 2.90
N ALA A 267 0.31 7.70 1.59
CA ALA A 267 1.43 8.17 0.79
C ALA A 267 1.20 9.61 0.30
N GLU A 268 2.28 10.29 -0.09
CA GLU A 268 2.21 11.70 -0.48
C GLU A 268 1.77 11.87 -1.93
N HIS A 269 2.28 11.00 -2.81
CA HIS A 269 2.14 11.15 -4.26
C HIS A 269 1.26 10.07 -4.89
N ILE A 270 0.98 8.97 -4.18
CA ILE A 270 0.19 7.85 -4.69
C ILE A 270 -0.94 7.52 -3.71
N GLU A 271 -2.18 7.64 -4.18
CA GLU A 271 -3.36 7.16 -3.45
C GLU A 271 -4.08 6.11 -4.28
N ILE A 272 -4.49 5.02 -3.64
CA ILE A 272 -5.21 3.92 -4.27
C ILE A 272 -6.39 3.56 -3.39
N VAL A 273 -7.59 3.78 -3.90
CA VAL A 273 -8.86 3.55 -3.18
C VAL A 273 -9.77 2.63 -3.98
N TYR A 274 -10.62 1.90 -3.27
CA TYR A 274 -11.55 0.96 -3.88
C TYR A 274 -12.97 1.31 -3.47
N SER A 275 -13.88 1.27 -4.44
CA SER A 275 -15.29 1.51 -4.21
C SER A 275 -16.17 0.49 -4.91
N LEU A 276 -17.26 0.13 -4.25
CA LEU A 276 -18.34 -0.64 -4.82
C LEU A 276 -19.45 0.30 -5.26
N ALA A 277 -20.03 0.02 -6.41
CA ALA A 277 -21.30 0.57 -6.84
C ALA A 277 -22.30 -0.57 -7.05
N VAL A 278 -23.51 -0.39 -6.54
CA VAL A 278 -24.64 -1.29 -6.78
C VAL A 278 -25.76 -0.49 -7.41
N ARG A 279 -26.30 -1.00 -8.51
CA ARG A 279 -27.38 -0.36 -9.25
C ARG A 279 -28.49 -1.34 -9.57
N THR A 280 -29.71 -0.82 -9.66
CA THR A 280 -30.85 -1.51 -10.26
C THR A 280 -31.48 -0.63 -11.32
N ILE A 281 -31.87 -1.25 -12.44
CA ILE A 281 -32.43 -0.58 -13.62
C ILE A 281 -33.83 -1.13 -13.86
N LEU A 282 -34.80 -0.22 -13.92
CA LEU A 282 -36.19 -0.53 -14.22
C LEU A 282 -36.46 -0.48 -15.74
N GLU A 283 -37.60 -1.00 -16.17
CA GLU A 283 -38.01 -1.07 -17.59
C GLU A 283 -38.21 0.31 -18.24
N ASP A 284 -38.61 1.31 -17.44
CA ASP A 284 -38.70 2.71 -17.84
C ASP A 284 -37.32 3.43 -17.91
N LYS A 285 -36.24 2.68 -17.69
CA LYS A 285 -34.85 3.16 -17.57
C LYS A 285 -34.57 4.00 -16.31
N THR A 286 -35.46 4.01 -15.32
CA THR A 286 -35.15 4.57 -14.01
C THR A 286 -34.02 3.75 -13.36
N GLU A 287 -32.96 4.45 -12.94
CA GLU A 287 -31.84 3.84 -12.22
C GLU A 287 -31.83 4.29 -10.75
N LEU A 288 -31.74 3.33 -9.84
CA LEU A 288 -31.34 3.55 -8.45
C LEU A 288 -29.91 3.04 -8.28
N VAL A 289 -29.05 3.89 -7.73
CA VAL A 289 -27.62 3.62 -7.60
C VAL A 289 -27.17 4.01 -6.20
N ILE A 290 -26.48 3.09 -5.53
CA ILE A 290 -25.65 3.39 -4.36
C ILE A 290 -24.20 3.23 -4.81
N ASP A 291 -23.50 4.35 -4.91
CA ASP A 291 -22.12 4.44 -5.33
C ASP A 291 -21.17 4.72 -4.16
N ASN A 292 -19.87 4.69 -4.43
CA ASN A 292 -18.81 5.06 -3.48
C ASN A 292 -18.90 4.32 -2.13
N ILE A 293 -19.32 3.05 -2.15
CA ILE A 293 -19.27 2.20 -0.96
C ILE A 293 -17.81 1.78 -0.75
N PRO A 294 -17.12 2.25 0.29
CA PRO A 294 -15.67 2.09 0.43
C PRO A 294 -15.32 0.63 0.71
N ILE A 295 -14.27 0.15 0.07
CA ILE A 295 -13.68 -1.18 0.29
C ILE A 295 -12.20 -1.01 0.61
N MET A 296 -11.73 -1.77 1.59
CA MET A 296 -10.30 -1.95 1.84
C MET A 296 -9.81 -3.14 1.00
N MET A 297 -8.81 -2.92 0.16
CA MET A 297 -8.16 -3.97 -0.62
C MET A 297 -6.86 -4.37 0.05
N SER A 298 -6.69 -5.67 0.26
CA SER A 298 -5.49 -6.29 0.81
C SER A 298 -4.57 -6.79 -0.30
N ASN A 299 -3.26 -6.81 -0.07
CA ASN A 299 -2.31 -7.60 -0.87
C ASN A 299 -2.05 -9.00 -0.26
N TRP A 300 -2.66 -9.31 0.88
CA TRP A 300 -2.51 -10.60 1.54
C TRP A 300 -3.47 -11.64 0.93
N PRO A 301 -2.98 -12.79 0.46
CA PRO A 301 -3.86 -13.88 0.03
C PRO A 301 -4.60 -14.49 1.24
N ARG A 302 -5.82 -14.97 1.07
CA ARG A 302 -6.68 -15.45 2.17
C ARG A 302 -6.09 -16.59 3.02
N CYS A 303 -5.12 -17.34 2.48
CA CYS A 303 -4.53 -18.54 3.11
C CYS A 303 -3.27 -18.28 3.96
N VAL A 304 -2.98 -17.06 4.40
CA VAL A 304 -1.93 -16.83 5.42
C VAL A 304 -2.55 -16.86 6.82
N PRO A 305 -2.46 -17.99 7.57
CA PRO A 305 -2.94 -18.04 8.94
C PRO A 305 -2.14 -17.09 9.84
N PHE A 306 -2.86 -16.43 10.75
CA PHE A 306 -2.38 -15.46 11.74
C PHE A 306 -1.34 -16.03 12.75
N PHE A 307 -1.06 -17.33 12.71
CA PHE A 307 -0.38 -18.08 13.78
C PHE A 307 0.92 -18.77 13.37
N LEU A 308 1.66 -18.24 12.39
CA LEU A 308 3.05 -18.65 12.22
C LEU A 308 3.95 -17.42 12.30
N PRO A 309 4.97 -17.41 13.19
CA PRO A 309 6.05 -16.45 13.02
C PRO A 309 6.59 -16.66 11.61
N TYR A 310 6.75 -15.57 10.87
CA TYR A 310 7.38 -15.57 9.57
C TYR A 310 8.87 -15.90 9.75
N THR A 311 9.20 -17.15 10.03
CA THR A 311 10.53 -17.68 9.82
C THR A 311 10.64 -17.87 8.31
N ARG A 312 11.31 -16.94 7.63
CA ARG A 312 11.92 -17.27 6.34
C ARG A 312 12.72 -18.57 6.53
N PRO A 313 12.70 -19.51 5.58
CA PRO A 313 13.73 -20.53 5.56
C PRO A 313 15.06 -19.78 5.52
N ALA A 314 15.92 -20.03 6.50
CA ALA A 314 17.32 -19.63 6.41
C ALA A 314 17.82 -20.23 5.10
N SER A 315 18.16 -19.38 4.13
CA SER A 315 18.97 -19.79 3.00
C SER A 315 20.26 -20.33 3.60
N SER A 316 20.40 -21.64 3.61
CA SER A 316 21.64 -22.33 3.92
C SER A 316 22.68 -21.88 2.89
N PHE A 317 23.49 -20.90 3.25
CA PHE A 317 24.77 -20.72 2.60
C PHE A 317 25.68 -21.86 3.08
N PRO A 318 26.35 -22.59 2.18
CA PRO A 318 27.40 -23.50 2.58
C PRO A 318 28.59 -22.66 3.08
N ALA A 319 29.02 -22.93 4.31
CA ALA A 319 30.34 -22.52 4.80
C ALA A 319 31.32 -23.69 4.55
N PRO A 320 32.64 -23.39 4.52
CA PRO A 320 33.59 -23.79 3.48
C PRO A 320 33.89 -25.29 3.36
#